data_AF-A0A6G3UD12-F1
#
_entry.id   AF-A0A6G3UD12-F1
#
_cell.length_a   1.000
_cell.length_b   1.000
_cell.length_c   1.000
_cell.angle_alpha   90.00
_cell.angle_beta   90.00
_cell.angle_gamma   90.00
#
_symmetry.space_group_name_H-M   'P 1'
#
loop_
_entity.id
_entity.type
_entity.pdbx_description
1 polymer ?
#
loop_
_entity_poly.entity_id
_entity_poly.type
_entity_poly.pdbx_seq_one_letter_code
_entity_poly.pdbx_strand_id
1 'polypeptide(L)' 'GGARARDAARCLSAADALLPPGHVAVRGEREARRCAESRLRSVLGDAAYEEAYAQGDGLAPEEAVALIEAG' A
#
# COMPACT_ATOMS: atom_id res chain seq x y z
N GLY A 1 -6.16 13.63 -3.81
CA GLY A 1 -4.79 13.96 -3.37
C GLY A 1 -4.72 13.93 -1.86
N GLY A 2 -3.57 13.64 -1.25
CA GLY A 2 -3.40 13.49 0.20
C GLY A 2 -4.11 12.27 0.78
N ALA A 3 -5.44 12.34 0.94
CA ALA A 3 -6.28 11.24 1.42
C ALA A 3 -6.12 9.97 0.56
N ARG A 4 -6.34 10.08 -0.75
CA ARG A 4 -6.10 8.98 -1.71
C ARG A 4 -4.69 8.37 -1.65
N ALA A 5 -3.67 9.14 -1.27
CA ALA A 5 -2.31 8.62 -1.12
C ALA A 5 -2.15 7.83 0.19
N ARG A 6 -2.80 8.24 1.28
CA ARG A 6 -2.84 7.46 2.53
C ARG A 6 -3.59 6.14 2.32
N ASP A 7 -4.73 6.19 1.64
CA ASP A 7 -5.50 4.99 1.33
C ASP A 7 -4.71 4.03 0.43
N ALA A 8 -4.02 4.55 -0.58
CA ALA A 8 -3.13 3.74 -1.39
C ALA A 8 -1.95 3.12 -0.60
N ALA A 9 -1.41 3.80 0.41
CA ALA A 9 -0.38 3.24 1.29
C ALA A 9 -0.92 2.12 2.19
N ARG A 10 -2.15 2.27 2.70
CA ARG A 10 -2.86 1.20 3.43
C ARG A 10 -3.11 -0.01 2.56
N CYS A 11 -3.63 0.19 1.34
CA CYS A 11 -3.85 -0.91 0.39
C CYS A 11 -2.54 -1.60 -0.02
N LEU A 12 -1.43 -0.86 -0.12
CA LEU A 12 -0.12 -1.45 -0.44
C LEU A 12 0.38 -2.37 0.68
N SER A 13 0.19 -1.98 1.93
CA SER A 13 0.53 -2.81 3.10
C SER A 13 -0.37 -4.05 3.19
N ALA A 14 -1.68 -3.89 2.99
CA ALA A 14 -2.61 -5.01 2.93
C ALA A 14 -2.23 -6.01 1.82
N ALA A 15 -1.87 -5.52 0.63
CA ALA A 15 -1.44 -6.37 -0.48
C ALA A 15 -0.18 -7.19 -0.13
N ASP A 16 0.79 -6.59 0.56
CA ASP A 16 2.01 -7.29 1.00
C ASP A 16 1.70 -8.33 2.09
N ALA A 17 0.80 -8.03 3.04
CA ALA A 17 0.41 -8.92 4.12
C ALA A 17 -0.40 -10.14 3.63
N LEU A 18 -1.15 -9.99 2.54
CA LEU A 18 -1.97 -11.04 1.94
C LEU A 18 -1.20 -12.01 1.04
N LEU A 19 0.10 -11.79 0.83
CA LEU A 19 0.92 -12.69 0.02
C LEU A 19 1.07 -14.06 0.70
N PRO A 20 0.97 -15.17 -0.06
CA PRO A 20 1.20 -16.49 0.50
C PRO A 20 2.61 -16.61 1.11
N PRO A 21 2.77 -17.39 2.20
CA PRO A 21 4.09 -17.70 2.72
C PRO A 21 5.00 -18.29 1.63
N GLY A 22 6.22 -17.74 1.49
CA GLY A 22 7.17 -18.16 0.46
C GLY A 22 6.94 -17.52 -0.91
N HIS A 23 6.03 -16.54 -1.04
CA HIS A 23 5.90 -15.76 -2.27
C HIS A 23 7.22 -15.07 -2.64
N VAL A 24 7.66 -15.26 -3.88
CA VAL A 24 8.85 -14.61 -4.42
C VAL A 24 8.43 -13.68 -5.55
N ALA A 25 8.51 -12.38 -5.30
CA ALA A 25 8.08 -11.38 -6.26
C ALA A 25 8.94 -11.41 -7.53
N VAL A 26 8.32 -11.45 -8.71
CA VAL A 26 9.04 -11.37 -9.99
C VAL A 26 9.52 -9.94 -10.28
N ARG A 27 10.40 -9.74 -11.27
CA ARG A 27 11.01 -8.42 -11.56
C ARG A 27 9.97 -7.31 -11.70
N GLY A 28 8.88 -7.57 -12.44
CA GLY A 28 7.79 -6.61 -12.66
C GLY A 28 7.08 -6.22 -11.36
N GLU A 29 6.75 -7.20 -10.51
CA GLU A 29 6.11 -6.95 -9.20
C GLU A 29 7.01 -6.11 -8.29
N ARG A 30 8.31 -6.44 -8.22
CA ARG A 30 9.27 -5.66 -7.43
C ARG A 30 9.41 -4.22 -7.93
N GLU A 31 9.38 -4.01 -9.24
CA GLU A 31 9.44 -2.67 -9.84
C GLU A 31 8.17 -1.87 -9.59
N ALA A 32 7.01 -2.49 -9.75
CA ALA A 32 5.72 -1.87 -9.45
C ALA A 32 5.65 -1.45 -7.98
N ARG A 33 6.03 -2.34 -7.05
CA ARG A 33 6.07 -2.08 -5.60
C ARG A 33 6.96 -0.89 -5.25
N ARG A 34 8.18 -0.82 -5.83
CA ARG A 34 9.10 0.32 -5.64
C ARG A 34 8.57 1.63 -6.22
N CYS A 35 8.00 1.59 -7.42
CA CYS A 35 7.39 2.76 -8.05
C CYS A 35 6.20 3.29 -7.24
N ALA A 36 5.36 2.40 -6.72
CA ALA A 36 4.24 2.77 -5.85
C ALA A 36 4.74 3.45 -4.58
N GLU A 37 5.67 2.82 -3.86
CA GLU A 37 6.25 3.38 -2.64
C GLU A 37 6.90 4.76 -2.88
N SER A 38 7.74 4.88 -3.91
CA SER A 38 8.40 6.15 -4.23
C SER A 38 7.41 7.28 -4.51
N ARG A 39 6.33 7.00 -5.25
CA ARG A 39 5.27 7.98 -5.52
C ARG A 39 4.50 8.35 -4.27
N LEU A 40 4.20 7.38 -3.41
CA LEU A 40 3.47 7.62 -2.16
C LEU A 40 4.31 8.46 -1.19
N ARG A 41 5.59 8.13 -1.00
CA ARG A 41 6.53 8.93 -0.21
C ARG A 41 6.71 10.34 -0.76
N SER A 42 6.75 10.50 -2.09
CA SER A 42 6.83 11.83 -2.71
C SER A 42 5.60 12.71 -2.44
N VAL A 43 4.42 12.12 -2.23
CA VAL A 43 3.17 12.86 -1.98
C VAL A 43 2.93 13.08 -0.49
N LEU A 44 3.27 12.09 0.35
CA LEU A 44 2.97 12.09 1.79
C LEU A 44 4.13 12.59 2.66
N GLY A 45 5.37 12.44 2.19
CA GLY A 45 6.55 12.42 3.05
C GLY A 45 6.69 11.09 3.78
N ASP A 46 7.88 10.84 4.34
CA ASP A 46 8.20 9.54 4.93
C ASP A 46 7.35 9.20 6.15
N ALA A 47 7.23 10.12 7.11
CA ALA A 47 6.50 9.85 8.36
C ALA A 47 5.02 9.48 8.11
N ALA A 48 4.34 10.24 7.23
CA ALA A 48 2.94 9.96 6.91
C ALA A 48 2.77 8.72 6.02
N TYR A 49 3.78 8.35 5.23
CA TYR A 49 3.79 7.08 4.51
C TYR A 49 3.90 5.91 5.49
N GLU A 50 4.87 5.93 6.41
CA GLU A 50 5.08 4.85 7.39
C GLU A 50 3.83 4.66 8.26
N GLU A 51 3.22 5.76 8.73
CA GLU A 51 1.99 5.70 9.52
C GLU A 51 0.84 5.05 8.74
N ALA A 52 0.61 5.48 7.50
CA ALA A 52 -0.45 4.94 6.66
C ALA A 52 -0.19 3.48 6.25
N TYR A 53 1.08 3.12 6.00
CA TYR A 53 1.48 1.75 5.69
C TYR A 53 1.23 0.82 6.89
N ALA A 54 1.60 1.24 8.10
CA ALA A 54 1.34 0.46 9.31
C ALA A 54 -0.17 0.25 9.55
N GLN A 55 -1.02 1.22 9.22
CA GLN A 55 -2.48 1.10 9.34
C GLN A 55 -3.11 0.13 8.34
N GLY A 56 -2.39 -0.24 7.28
CA GLY A 56 -2.85 -1.25 6.32
C GLY A 56 -2.56 -2.69 6.73
N ASP A 57 -1.71 -2.88 7.74
CA ASP A 57 -1.43 -4.21 8.29
C ASP A 57 -2.67 -4.75 9.00
N GLY A 58 -3.11 -5.94 8.62
CA GLY A 58 -4.32 -6.58 9.13
C GLY A 58 -5.64 -6.17 8.47
N LEU A 59 -5.62 -5.34 7.42
CA LEU A 59 -6.83 -5.09 6.61
C LEU A 59 -7.23 -6.34 5.82
N ALA A 60 -8.52 -6.68 5.87
CA ALA A 60 -9.09 -7.67 4.97
C ALA A 60 -9.14 -7.13 3.52
N PRO A 61 -9.14 -8.02 2.50
CA PRO A 61 -9.24 -7.60 1.10
C PRO A 61 -10.44 -6.67 0.84
N GLU A 62 -11.58 -6.94 1.47
CA GLU A 62 -12.81 -6.16 1.33
C GLU A 62 -12.66 -4.74 1.89
N GLU A 63 -11.96 -4.60 3.03
CA GLU A 63 -11.68 -3.30 3.63
C GLU A 63 -10.72 -2.48 2.75
N ALA A 64 -9.74 -3.13 2.14
CA ALA A 64 -8.84 -2.49 1.19
C ALA A 64 -9.56 -2.01 -0.09
N VAL A 65 -10.55 -2.77 -0.58
CA VAL A 65 -11.40 -2.35 -1.71
C VAL A 65 -12.26 -1.15 -1.33
N ALA A 66 -12.88 -1.16 -0.15
CA ALA A 66 -13.73 -0.07 0.32
C ALA A 66 -12.99 1.28 0.38
N LEU A 67 -11.69 1.29 0.70
CA LEU A 67 -10.85 2.49 0.68
C LEU A 67 -10.72 3.11 -0.73
N ILE A 68 -10.70 2.28 -1.77
CA ILE A 68 -10.60 2.73 -3.17
C ILE A 68 -11.96 3.26 -3.64
N GLU A 69 -13.04 2.59 -3.27
CA GLU A 69 -14.41 2.98 -3.64
C GLU A 69 -14.87 4.26 -2.92
N ALA A 70 -14.36 4.51 -1.72
CA ALA A 70 -14.64 5.73 -0.95
C ALA A 70 -13.85 6.97 -1.42
N GLY A 71 -12.94 6.82 -2.39
CA GLY A 71 -11.89 7.79 -2.74
C GLY A 71 -12.16 8.76 -3.89
#